data_AF-A0A1Y6KHU7-F1
#
_entry.id   AF-A0A1Y6KHU7-F1
#
_cell.length_a   1.000
_cell.length_b   1.000
_cell.length_c   1.000
_cell.angle_alpha   90.00
_cell.angle_beta   90.00
_cell.angle_gamma   90.00
#
_symmetry.space_group_name_H-M   'P 1'
#
loop_
_entity.id
_entity.type
_entity.pdbx_description
1 polymer ?
#
loop_
_entity_poly.entity_id
_entity_poly.type
_entity_poly.pdbx_seq_one_letter_code
_entity_poly.pdbx_strand_id
1 'polypeptide(L)'
;MFVEWRNIGLLGALLGALALGACASSSADITPTYVSPMIFQSYNCQQLAMEAQSVSSRAAVLSGAQDKQRTNDTIATTAAVVVFWPAAFLVGGDKQTAAELANMKGQMVAIEQASIAKKCNIQFQRPEPKAEEK
;
A
#
# COMPACT_ATOMS: atom_id res chain seq x y z
N MET A 1 -59.67 5.23 10.96
CA MET A 1 -60.83 5.32 10.06
C MET A 1 -60.29 5.61 8.66
N PHE A 2 -60.44 4.77 7.63
CA PHE A 2 -61.02 3.43 7.56
C PHE A 2 -60.82 2.81 6.15
N VAL A 3 -59.81 3.18 5.34
CA VAL A 3 -59.83 2.79 3.90
C VAL A 3 -58.44 2.47 3.33
N GLU A 4 -57.70 1.55 3.94
CA GLU A 4 -56.66 0.79 3.20
C GLU A 4 -56.37 -0.60 3.82
N TRP A 5 -57.18 -0.99 4.81
CA TRP A 5 -57.03 -2.21 5.59
C TRP A 5 -58.03 -3.26 5.12
N ARG A 6 -57.87 -3.79 3.89
CA ARG A 6 -58.64 -4.97 3.47
C ARG A 6 -57.87 -6.04 2.69
N ASN A 7 -56.65 -5.74 2.22
CA ASN A 7 -55.80 -6.74 1.56
C ASN A 7 -54.54 -7.11 2.35
N ILE A 8 -54.40 -6.61 3.58
CA ILE A 8 -53.36 -7.04 4.53
C ILE A 8 -53.92 -8.26 5.27
N GLY A 9 -54.16 -9.32 4.51
CA GLY A 9 -54.71 -10.57 4.98
C GLY A 9 -53.85 -11.67 4.42
N LEU A 10 -52.90 -12.09 5.25
CA LEU A 10 -52.18 -13.36 5.16
C LEU A 10 -50.96 -13.36 4.23
N LEU A 11 -49.84 -13.69 4.87
CA LEU A 11 -48.62 -14.27 4.33
C LEU A 11 -47.54 -13.28 3.88
N GLY A 12 -46.60 -13.06 4.80
CA GLY A 12 -45.21 -13.03 4.41
C GLY A 12 -44.40 -11.94 5.07
N ALA A 13 -43.81 -12.27 6.23
CA ALA A 13 -42.50 -11.79 6.67
C ALA A 13 -42.31 -10.25 6.61
N LEU A 14 -42.64 -9.52 7.67
CA LEU A 14 -41.77 -9.41 8.84
C LEU A 14 -40.29 -9.19 8.44
N LEU A 15 -39.86 -7.93 8.55
CA LEU A 15 -38.48 -7.50 8.73
C LEU A 15 -37.47 -7.85 7.61
N GLY A 16 -37.24 -6.89 6.72
CA GLY A 16 -36.07 -6.84 5.84
C GLY A 16 -35.41 -5.46 5.92
N ALA A 17 -34.41 -5.37 6.80
CA ALA A 17 -33.48 -4.27 7.05
C ALA A 17 -33.22 -3.35 5.83
N LEU A 18 -33.44 -2.04 5.91
CA LEU A 18 -32.47 -1.05 6.45
C LEU A 18 -31.01 -1.36 6.07
N ALA A 19 -30.43 -0.42 5.32
CA ALA A 19 -29.00 -0.19 5.11
C ALA A 19 -28.24 -1.22 4.24
N LEU A 20 -28.45 -1.16 2.92
CA LEU A 20 -27.39 -1.47 1.95
C LEU A 20 -26.47 -0.25 1.77
N GLY A 21 -25.97 0.30 2.88
CA GLY A 21 -24.76 1.11 2.86
C GLY A 21 -23.60 0.14 2.76
N ALA A 22 -23.28 -0.32 1.54
CA ALA A 22 -22.06 -1.06 1.31
C ALA A 22 -20.92 -0.18 1.86
N CYS A 23 -20.12 -0.72 2.78
CA CYS A 23 -18.81 -0.18 3.10
C CYS A 23 -18.00 -0.15 1.80
N ALA A 24 -18.18 0.90 1.01
CA ALA A 24 -17.24 1.28 -0.02
C ALA A 24 -15.98 1.64 0.76
N SER A 25 -15.11 0.65 0.95
CA SER A 25 -13.73 0.92 1.28
C SER A 25 -13.25 1.86 0.20
N SER A 26 -13.04 3.13 0.54
CA SER A 26 -12.43 4.12 -0.34
C SER A 26 -11.01 3.61 -0.62
N SER A 27 -10.87 2.80 -1.66
CA SER A 27 -9.66 2.04 -1.92
C SER A 27 -8.91 2.67 -3.09
N ALA A 28 -8.24 3.80 -2.84
CA ALA A 28 -7.18 4.25 -3.73
C ALA A 28 -5.80 3.68 -3.30
N ASP A 29 -5.61 3.34 -2.02
CA ASP A 29 -4.32 2.85 -1.52
C ASP A 29 -4.21 1.32 -1.48
N ILE A 30 -3.14 0.77 -2.06
CA ILE A 30 -2.73 -0.62 -1.80
C ILE A 30 -2.31 -0.73 -0.34
N THR A 31 -3.06 -1.44 0.48
CA THR A 31 -2.67 -1.71 1.87
C THR A 31 -1.43 -2.62 1.89
N PRO A 32 -0.37 -2.28 2.65
CA PRO A 32 0.80 -3.16 2.75
C PRO A 32 0.42 -4.49 3.41
N THR A 33 0.81 -5.59 2.80
CA THR A 33 0.78 -6.90 3.47
C THR A 33 1.78 -6.88 4.62
N TYR A 34 1.43 -7.46 5.76
CA TYR A 34 2.37 -7.53 6.88
C TYR A 34 3.55 -8.44 6.52
N VAL A 35 4.76 -7.87 6.60
CA VAL A 35 6.04 -8.57 6.47
C VAL A 35 6.85 -8.30 7.74
N SER A 36 7.42 -9.34 8.33
CA SER A 36 8.20 -9.19 9.57
C SER A 36 9.53 -8.48 9.29
N PRO A 37 9.88 -7.41 10.04
CA PRO A 37 11.19 -6.75 9.91
C PRO A 37 12.36 -7.63 10.36
N MET A 38 12.10 -8.72 11.10
CA MET A 38 13.15 -9.65 11.56
C MET A 38 13.83 -10.39 10.41
N ILE A 39 13.17 -10.52 9.25
CA ILE A 39 13.76 -11.11 8.05
C ILE A 39 14.99 -10.30 7.58
N PHE A 40 14.99 -8.99 7.84
CA PHE A 40 16.07 -8.07 7.48
C PHE A 40 17.03 -7.80 8.65
N GLN A 41 16.90 -8.49 9.78
CA GLN A 41 17.71 -8.24 10.97
C GLN A 41 19.20 -8.54 10.76
N SER A 42 19.55 -9.46 9.87
CA SER A 42 20.95 -9.78 9.53
C SER A 42 21.59 -8.77 8.57
N TYR A 43 20.80 -7.86 7.97
CA TYR A 43 21.30 -6.96 6.94
C TYR A 43 22.04 -5.79 7.57
N ASN A 44 23.12 -5.33 6.92
CA ASN A 44 23.77 -4.07 7.24
C ASN A 44 23.06 -2.89 6.52
N CYS A 45 23.40 -1.65 6.87
CA CYS A 45 22.72 -0.48 6.28
C CYS A 45 22.86 -0.38 4.76
N GLN A 46 23.98 -0.82 4.18
CA GLN A 46 24.15 -0.85 2.73
C GLN A 46 23.24 -1.89 2.09
N GLN A 47 23.15 -3.08 2.69
CA GLN A 47 22.26 -4.15 2.23
C GLN A 47 20.78 -3.75 2.34
N LEU A 48 20.38 -3.07 3.41
CA LEU A 48 19.01 -2.55 3.56
C LEU A 48 18.68 -1.52 2.47
N ALA A 49 19.61 -0.61 2.18
CA ALA A 49 19.43 0.38 1.12
C ALA A 49 19.30 -0.28 -0.27
N MET A 50 20.18 -1.23 -0.59
CA MET A 50 20.14 -1.96 -1.86
C MET A 50 18.86 -2.77 -2.02
N GLU A 51 18.43 -3.45 -0.95
CA GLU A 51 17.19 -4.23 -0.96
C GLU A 51 15.99 -3.30 -1.15
N ALA A 52 15.95 -2.18 -0.44
CA ALA A 52 14.89 -1.19 -0.59
C ALA A 52 14.80 -0.64 -2.03
N GLN A 53 15.93 -0.35 -2.65
CA GLN A 53 15.99 0.10 -4.03
C GLN A 53 15.54 -0.99 -5.01
N SER A 54 15.87 -2.26 -4.73
CA SER A 54 15.44 -3.40 -5.54
C SER A 54 13.93 -3.63 -5.45
N VAL A 55 13.35 -3.58 -4.24
CA VAL A 55 11.91 -3.71 -4.05
C VAL A 55 11.17 -2.57 -4.73
N SER A 56 11.69 -1.34 -4.61
CA SER A 56 11.15 -0.16 -5.30
C SER A 56 11.15 -0.33 -6.82
N SER A 57 12.28 -0.72 -7.43
CA SER A 57 12.36 -0.87 -8.88
C SER A 57 11.46 -1.97 -9.41
N ARG A 58 11.34 -3.10 -8.69
CA ARG A 58 10.41 -4.19 -9.06
C ARG A 58 8.96 -3.75 -8.98
N ALA A 59 8.58 -3.00 -7.94
CA ALA A 59 7.23 -2.49 -7.79
C ALA A 59 6.87 -1.47 -8.90
N ALA A 60 7.82 -0.63 -9.32
CA ALA A 60 7.64 0.27 -10.47
C ALA A 60 7.43 -0.52 -11.78
N VAL A 61 8.25 -1.54 -12.04
CA VAL A 61 8.11 -2.41 -13.22
C VAL A 61 6.77 -3.15 -13.22
N LEU A 62 6.40 -3.75 -12.10
CA LEU A 62 5.17 -4.54 -11.94
C LEU A 62 3.90 -3.71 -12.18
N SER A 63 3.93 -2.45 -11.77
CA SER A 63 2.80 -1.52 -11.95
C SER A 63 2.78 -0.82 -13.30
N GLY A 64 3.81 -1.02 -14.14
CA GLY A 64 3.98 -0.25 -15.37
C GLY A 64 4.24 1.25 -15.13
N ALA A 65 4.54 1.64 -13.89
CA ALA A 65 4.91 3.00 -13.58
C ALA A 65 6.26 3.32 -14.25
N GLN A 66 6.24 4.23 -15.22
CA GLN A 66 7.47 4.87 -15.71
C GLN A 66 7.97 5.86 -14.66
N ASP A 67 8.43 5.31 -13.54
CA ASP A 67 8.99 6.08 -12.44
C ASP A 67 10.38 6.55 -12.86
N LYS A 68 10.54 7.86 -13.08
CA LYS A 68 11.83 8.52 -13.32
C LYS A 68 12.61 8.63 -12.00
N GLN A 69 12.85 7.50 -11.35
CA GLN A 69 13.59 7.44 -10.09
C GLN A 69 15.08 7.34 -10.40
N ARG A 70 15.90 8.20 -9.77
CA ARG A 70 17.36 8.04 -9.82
C ARG A 70 17.72 6.85 -8.94
N THR A 71 18.24 5.78 -9.54
CA THR A 71 19.05 4.81 -8.79
C THR A 71 20.21 5.60 -8.20
N ASN A 72 20.24 5.70 -6.87
CA ASN A 72 21.31 6.41 -6.20
C ASN A 72 22.51 5.46 -6.14
N ASP A 73 23.35 5.47 -7.17
CA ASP A 73 24.60 4.68 -7.22
C ASP A 73 25.60 5.11 -6.15
N THR A 74 25.29 6.19 -5.42
CA THR A 74 26.07 6.68 -4.30
C THR A 74 25.53 6.08 -3.00
N ILE A 75 25.86 4.81 -2.72
CA ILE A 75 25.83 4.31 -1.33
C ILE A 75 26.98 5.00 -0.60
N ALA A 76 26.84 6.29 -0.31
CA ALA A 76 27.81 6.99 0.51
C ALA A 76 27.65 6.49 1.94
N THR A 77 28.68 5.87 2.49
CA THR A 77 28.79 5.53 3.92
C THR A 77 28.69 6.77 4.82
N THR A 78 28.72 7.98 4.24
CA THR A 78 28.73 9.27 4.94
C THR A 78 27.60 10.23 4.53
N ALA A 79 26.87 10.00 3.43
CA ALA A 79 25.71 10.82 3.05
C ALA A 79 24.41 10.03 3.25
N ALA A 80 23.29 10.74 3.38
CA ALA A 80 21.98 10.09 3.52
C ALA A 80 21.63 9.34 2.23
N VAL A 81 21.37 8.03 2.33
CA VAL A 81 20.92 7.23 1.19
C VAL A 81 19.43 7.50 1.00
N VAL A 82 19.05 7.94 -0.19
CA VAL A 82 17.64 8.21 -0.50
C VAL A 82 17.06 7.02 -1.25
N VAL A 83 16.05 6.38 -0.66
CA VAL A 83 15.23 5.35 -1.29
C VAL A 83 13.89 5.96 -1.65
N PHE A 84 13.50 5.84 -2.91
CA PHE A 84 12.22 6.34 -3.37
C PHE A 84 11.19 5.23 -3.36
N TRP A 85 10.01 5.50 -2.81
CA TRP A 85 8.86 4.62 -2.95
C TRP A 85 8.18 4.88 -4.31
N PRO A 86 7.80 3.82 -5.04
CA PRO A 86 7.02 3.97 -6.25
C PRO A 86 5.65 4.57 -5.99
N ALA A 87 5.21 5.47 -6.88
CA ALA A 87 3.85 6.01 -6.83
C ALA A 87 2.78 4.91 -6.97
N ALA A 88 3.15 3.81 -7.60
CA ALA A 88 2.36 2.59 -7.70
C ALA A 88 1.79 2.10 -6.35
N PHE A 89 2.53 2.27 -5.25
CA PHE A 89 2.06 1.87 -3.92
C PHE A 89 0.86 2.69 -3.42
N LEU A 90 0.54 3.81 -4.06
CA LEU A 90 -0.56 4.72 -3.70
C LEU A 90 -1.76 4.65 -4.64
N VAL A 91 -1.58 4.17 -5.88
CA VAL A 91 -2.63 4.30 -6.92
C VAL A 91 -3.36 2.99 -7.20
N GLY A 92 -2.89 1.87 -6.66
CA GLY A 92 -3.48 0.57 -7.01
C GLY A 92 -3.04 0.08 -8.38
N GLY A 93 -2.57 -1.16 -8.45
CA GLY A 93 -2.43 -1.87 -9.72
C GLY A 93 -3.78 -2.47 -10.16
N ASP A 94 -3.81 -3.09 -11.34
CA ASP A 94 -4.88 -4.02 -11.70
C ASP A 94 -5.07 -5.06 -10.58
N LYS A 95 -6.29 -5.58 -10.38
CA LYS A 95 -6.58 -6.58 -9.35
C LYS A 95 -5.60 -7.75 -9.38
N GLN A 96 -5.07 -8.09 -10.55
CA GLN A 96 -4.09 -9.15 -10.74
C GLN A 96 -2.72 -8.84 -10.13
N THR A 97 -2.26 -7.59 -10.15
CA THR A 97 -0.95 -7.17 -9.61
C THR A 97 -1.04 -6.54 -8.22
N ALA A 98 -2.23 -6.14 -7.79
CA ALA A 98 -2.48 -5.50 -6.50
C ALA A 98 -1.98 -6.31 -5.29
N ALA A 99 -2.14 -7.64 -5.30
CA ALA A 99 -1.69 -8.51 -4.21
C ALA A 99 -0.15 -8.58 -4.11
N GLU A 100 0.52 -8.65 -5.26
CA GLU A 100 1.98 -8.66 -5.32
C GLU A 100 2.55 -7.28 -4.96
N LEU A 101 1.90 -6.21 -5.41
CA LEU A 101 2.25 -4.84 -5.05
C LEU A 101 2.04 -4.56 -3.55
N ALA A 102 1.00 -5.14 -2.93
CA ALA A 102 0.77 -5.11 -1.49
C ALA A 102 1.88 -5.82 -0.72
N ASN A 103 2.35 -6.96 -1.23
CA ASN A 103 3.48 -7.68 -0.66
C ASN A 103 4.77 -6.85 -0.74
N MET A 104 5.07 -6.26 -1.89
CA MET A 104 6.25 -5.39 -2.06
C MET A 104 6.19 -4.13 -1.17
N LYS A 105 5.01 -3.50 -1.03
CA LYS A 105 4.81 -2.39 -0.08
C LYS A 105 5.08 -2.83 1.36
N GLY A 106 4.64 -4.04 1.71
CA GLY A 106 4.93 -4.68 2.99
C GLY A 106 6.42 -4.89 3.25
N GLN A 107 7.13 -5.45 2.28
CA GLN A 107 8.59 -5.61 2.33
C GLN A 107 9.28 -4.26 2.53
N MET A 108 8.84 -3.22 1.81
CA MET A 108 9.39 -1.89 1.99
C MET A 108 9.22 -1.33 3.41
N VAL A 109 8.03 -1.48 3.99
CA VAL A 109 7.78 -1.09 5.39
C VAL A 109 8.69 -1.87 6.35
N ALA A 110 8.87 -3.16 6.12
CA ALA A 110 9.72 -4.00 6.95
C ALA A 110 11.20 -3.60 6.87
N ILE A 111 11.70 -3.25 5.67
CA ILE A 111 13.06 -2.74 5.47
C ILE A 111 13.24 -1.39 6.17
N GLU A 112 12.26 -0.48 6.04
CA GLU A 112 12.26 0.81 6.73
C GLU A 112 12.34 0.63 8.25
N GLN A 113 11.51 -0.24 8.83
CA GLN A 113 11.55 -0.54 10.26
C GLN A 113 12.90 -1.13 10.70
N ALA A 114 13.45 -2.06 9.93
CA ALA A 114 14.78 -2.63 10.20
C ALA A 114 15.88 -1.56 10.13
N SER A 115 15.77 -0.61 9.20
CA SER A 115 16.72 0.50 9.05
C SER A 115 16.66 1.47 10.23
N ILE A 116 15.46 1.77 10.75
CA ILE A 116 15.26 2.61 11.93
C ILE A 116 15.83 1.92 13.17
N ALA A 117 15.53 0.63 13.35
CA ALA A 117 16.05 -0.16 14.47
C ALA A 117 17.60 -0.20 14.48
N LYS A 118 18.22 -0.22 13.30
CA LYS A 118 19.67 -0.20 13.12
C LYS A 118 20.28 1.21 13.02
N LYS A 119 19.46 2.27 13.11
CA LYS A 119 19.88 3.67 13.00
C LYS A 119 20.64 3.97 11.69
N CYS A 120 20.19 3.37 10.59
CA CYS A 120 20.74 3.66 9.28
C CYS A 120 20.30 5.04 8.79
N ASN A 121 21.19 5.78 8.12
CA ASN A 121 20.86 7.08 7.52
C ASN A 121 20.20 6.90 6.14
N ILE A 122 19.07 6.19 6.10
CA ILE A 122 18.28 5.95 4.89
C ILE A 122 17.01 6.81 4.94
N GLN A 123 16.78 7.61 3.91
CA GLN A 123 15.62 8.46 3.75
C GLN A 123 14.64 7.79 2.78
N PHE A 124 13.50 7.33 3.29
CA PHE A 124 12.43 6.77 2.46
C PHE A 124 11.53 7.89 1.97
N GLN A 125 11.74 8.33 0.73
CA GLN A 125 10.89 9.34 0.10
C GLN A 125 9.63 8.69 -0.40
N ARG A 126 8.53 8.93 0.31
CA ARG A 126 7.20 8.55 -0.13
C ARG A 126 6.72 9.58 -1.15
N PRO A 127 6.19 9.15 -2.31
CA PRO A 127 5.55 10.06 -3.23
C PRO A 127 4.37 10.71 -2.49
N GLU A 128 4.20 12.02 -2.67
CA GLU A 128 3.02 12.68 -2.11
C GLU A 128 1.78 12.19 -2.86
N PRO A 129 0.66 11.90 -2.16
CA PRO A 129 -0.59 11.56 -2.83
C PRO A 129 -0.99 12.75 -3.69
N LYS A 130 -0.96 12.58 -5.02
CA LYS A 130 -1.55 13.58 -5.91
C LYS A 130 -3.04 13.59 -5.60
N ALA A 131 -3.55 14.72 -5.12
CA ALA A 131 -4.98 14.93 -4.97
C ALA A 131 -5.64 14.55 -6.29
N GLU A 132 -6.54 13.56 -6.23
CA GLU A 132 -7.40 13.19 -7.35
C GLU A 132 -8.22 14.43 -7.71
N GLU A 133 -7.87 15.10 -8.81
CA GLU A 133 -8.71 16.13 -9.40
C GLU A 133 -9.95 15.42 -9.96
N LYS A 134 -11.08 15.72 -9.32
CA LYS A 134 -12.39 15.10 -9.50
C LYS A 134 -13.00 15.38 -10.87
#